data_AF-A0A9X6ZWF2-F1
#
_entry.id   AF-A0A9X6ZWF2-F1
#
_cell.length_a   1.000
_cell.length_b   1.000
_cell.length_c   1.000
_cell.angle_alpha   90.00
_cell.angle_beta   90.00
_cell.angle_gamma   90.00
#
_symmetry.space_group_name_H-M   'P 1'
#
loop_
_entity.id
_entity.type
_entity.pdbx_description
1 polymer ?
#
loop_
_entity_poly.entity_id
_entity_poly.type
_entity_poly.pdbx_seq_one_letter_code
_entity_poly.pdbx_strand_id
1 'polypeptide(L)'
;TLQQNLLRKTNVKQVIIIKKEWNQFTCYTAEGENIFKEYRPYMHTNRPIPWEEIFEDWEKKPRVVRYSRFFKYLPQRVQDYLLFHKDERKACLTGLKYLIQKYSLQRLHLLLENEEWLKKAPHELDIIMQTKQVTYPQKWKENHTPPVLIDYETDFQQYDRMLCPTLERGSFSL
;
A
#
# COMPACT_ATOMS: atom_id res chain seq x y z
N THR A 1 -2.26 -62.34 -29.87
CA THR A 1 -1.20 -61.46 -30.41
C THR A 1 -1.76 -60.05 -30.45
N LEU A 2 -1.40 -59.20 -29.47
CA LEU A 2 -1.94 -57.84 -29.32
C LEU A 2 -1.11 -56.86 -30.17
N GLN A 3 -1.71 -56.25 -31.19
CA GLN A 3 -1.07 -55.20 -31.98
C GLN A 3 -1.03 -53.90 -31.18
N GLN A 4 0.18 -53.44 -30.84
CA GLN A 4 0.41 -52.10 -30.29
C GLN A 4 0.32 -51.07 -31.43
N ASN A 5 -0.65 -50.15 -31.36
CA ASN A 5 -0.73 -49.00 -32.25
C ASN A 5 0.38 -48.00 -31.89
N LEU A 6 1.43 -47.98 -32.70
CA LEU A 6 2.53 -47.05 -32.64
C LEU A 6 2.06 -45.67 -33.15
N LEU A 7 1.68 -44.77 -32.25
CA LEU A 7 1.43 -43.36 -32.58
C LEU A 7 2.74 -42.69 -32.96
N ARG A 8 3.05 -42.64 -34.26
CA ARG A 8 4.13 -41.83 -34.80
C ARG A 8 3.74 -40.36 -34.63
N LYS A 9 4.40 -39.64 -33.72
CA LYS A 9 4.34 -38.17 -33.65
C LYS A 9 4.93 -37.60 -34.94
N THR A 10 4.09 -37.33 -35.92
CA THR A 10 4.45 -36.51 -37.08
C THR A 10 4.56 -35.06 -36.60
N ASN A 11 5.71 -34.44 -36.83
CA ASN A 11 5.92 -33.03 -36.54
C ASN A 11 5.29 -32.22 -37.69
N VAL A 12 3.97 -32.04 -37.61
CA VAL A 12 3.23 -31.25 -38.59
C VAL A 12 3.52 -29.78 -38.31
N LYS A 13 4.29 -29.14 -39.20
CA LYS A 13 4.50 -27.69 -39.18
C LYS A 13 3.20 -27.00 -39.60
N GLN A 14 2.33 -26.72 -38.63
CA GLN A 14 1.12 -25.94 -38.88
C GLN A 14 1.47 -24.45 -38.93
N VAL A 15 1.21 -23.83 -40.08
CA VAL A 15 1.36 -22.38 -40.25
C VAL A 15 0.07 -21.71 -39.77
N ILE A 16 0.20 -20.85 -38.76
CA ILE A 16 -0.91 -20.08 -38.20
C ILE A 16 -0.75 -18.63 -38.65
N ILE A 17 -1.82 -18.04 -39.18
CA ILE A 17 -1.84 -16.64 -39.61
C ILE A 17 -2.43 -15.81 -38.47
N ILE A 18 -1.67 -14.85 -37.95
CA ILE A 18 -2.12 -13.99 -36.85
C ILE A 18 -2.51 -12.63 -37.40
N LYS A 19 -3.80 -12.30 -37.36
CA LYS A 19 -4.32 -10.96 -37.64
C LYS A 19 -4.29 -10.14 -36.35
N LYS A 20 -3.48 -9.09 -36.34
CA LYS A 20 -3.31 -8.20 -35.19
C LYS A 20 -4.11 -6.92 -35.41
N GLU A 21 -5.21 -6.77 -34.67
CA GLU A 21 -6.00 -5.54 -34.63
C GLU A 21 -5.58 -4.68 -33.43
N TRP A 22 -6.17 -3.50 -33.27
CA TRP A 22 -5.76 -2.56 -32.23
C TRP A 22 -6.08 -3.09 -30.82
N ASN A 23 -7.27 -3.68 -30.59
CA ASN A 23 -7.72 -4.20 -29.29
C ASN A 23 -7.61 -5.72 -29.14
N GLN A 24 -7.59 -6.46 -30.24
CA GLN A 24 -7.65 -7.92 -30.25
C GLN A 24 -6.65 -8.53 -31.24
N PHE A 25 -6.39 -9.82 -31.08
CA PHE A 25 -5.72 -10.62 -32.09
C PHE A 25 -6.57 -11.85 -32.40
N THR A 26 -6.55 -12.25 -33.67
CA THR A 26 -7.25 -13.42 -34.16
C THR A 26 -6.26 -14.31 -34.89
N CYS A 27 -6.27 -15.60 -34.59
CA CYS A 27 -5.45 -16.63 -35.19
C CYS A 27 -6.30 -17.44 -36.18
N TYR A 28 -5.78 -17.60 -37.40
CA TYR A 28 -6.42 -18.34 -38.47
C TYR A 28 -5.55 -19.54 -38.90
N THR A 29 -6.20 -20.61 -39.37
CA THR A 29 -5.53 -21.67 -40.15
C THR A 29 -5.09 -21.11 -41.51
N ALA A 30 -4.21 -21.84 -42.21
CA ALA A 30 -3.88 -21.53 -43.60
C ALA A 30 -5.10 -21.57 -44.54
N GLU A 31 -6.16 -22.28 -44.15
CA GLU A 31 -7.43 -22.40 -44.89
C GLU A 31 -8.42 -21.26 -44.57
N GLY A 32 -8.06 -20.36 -43.64
CA GLY A 32 -8.87 -19.19 -43.29
C GLY A 32 -9.88 -19.42 -42.16
N GLU A 33 -9.88 -20.59 -41.52
CA GLU A 33 -10.75 -20.88 -40.38
C GLU A 33 -10.24 -20.18 -39.12
N ASN A 34 -11.16 -19.61 -38.33
CA ASN A 34 -10.83 -18.94 -37.07
C ASN A 34 -10.62 -19.99 -35.97
N ILE A 35 -9.38 -20.08 -35.46
CA ILE A 35 -9.01 -21.00 -34.40
C ILE A 35 -9.18 -20.36 -33.04
N PHE A 36 -8.78 -19.09 -32.91
CA PHE A 36 -8.64 -18.42 -31.63
C PHE A 36 -8.76 -16.91 -31.77
N LYS A 37 -9.45 -16.28 -30.82
CA LYS A 37 -9.62 -14.83 -30.78
C LYS A 37 -9.56 -14.35 -29.33
N GLU A 38 -8.67 -13.41 -29.04
CA GLU A 38 -8.53 -12.85 -27.70
C GLU A 38 -8.12 -11.37 -27.72
N TYR A 39 -8.41 -10.66 -26.62
CA TYR A 39 -7.97 -9.29 -26.44
C TYR A 39 -6.45 -9.22 -26.23
N ARG A 40 -5.84 -8.12 -26.67
CA ARG A 40 -4.41 -7.93 -26.40
C ARG A 40 -4.16 -7.81 -24.89
N PRO A 41 -3.11 -8.46 -24.35
CA PRO A 41 -2.82 -8.47 -22.92
C PRO A 41 -2.71 -7.10 -22.23
N TYR A 42 -2.41 -6.06 -23.01
CA TYR A 42 -2.13 -4.71 -22.51
C TYR A 42 -3.30 -3.74 -22.63
N MET A 43 -4.43 -4.14 -23.23
CA MET A 43 -5.46 -3.17 -23.60
C MET A 43 -6.36 -2.76 -22.44
N HIS A 44 -6.82 -3.66 -21.54
CA HIS A 44 -7.81 -3.25 -20.52
C HIS A 44 -7.75 -4.02 -19.20
N THR A 45 -6.58 -4.13 -18.58
CA THR A 45 -6.53 -4.46 -17.15
C THR A 45 -5.72 -3.40 -16.44
N ASN A 46 -6.39 -2.59 -15.61
CA ASN A 46 -5.71 -1.83 -14.56
C ASN A 46 -5.10 -2.86 -13.61
N ARG A 47 -3.90 -3.34 -13.94
CA ARG A 47 -3.20 -4.29 -13.10
C ARG A 47 -2.69 -3.50 -11.88
N PRO A 48 -2.98 -3.98 -10.67
CA PRO A 48 -2.36 -3.39 -9.48
C PRO A 48 -0.84 -3.50 -9.65
N ILE A 49 -0.14 -2.45 -9.23
CA ILE A 49 1.31 -2.45 -9.24
C ILE A 49 1.77 -3.54 -8.25
N PRO A 50 2.61 -4.50 -8.67
CA PRO A 50 3.08 -5.58 -7.80
C PRO A 50 4.15 -5.05 -6.85
N TRP A 51 3.72 -4.31 -5.83
CA TRP A 51 4.61 -3.60 -4.92
C TRP A 51 5.57 -4.54 -4.18
N GLU A 52 5.12 -5.73 -3.79
CA GLU A 52 5.99 -6.71 -3.10
C GLU A 52 7.21 -7.10 -3.95
N GLU A 53 6.99 -7.45 -5.22
CA GLU A 53 8.06 -7.80 -6.17
C GLU A 53 8.99 -6.60 -6.41
N ILE A 54 8.42 -5.41 -6.55
CA ILE A 54 9.20 -4.18 -6.77
C ILE A 54 10.09 -3.87 -5.57
N PHE A 55 9.56 -3.98 -4.34
CA PHE A 55 10.33 -3.76 -3.12
C PHE A 55 11.40 -4.84 -2.92
N GLU A 56 11.15 -6.09 -3.33
CA GLU A 56 12.17 -7.14 -3.35
C GLU A 56 13.32 -6.81 -4.32
N ASP A 57 13.01 -6.33 -5.53
CA ASP A 57 14.02 -5.92 -6.50
C ASP A 57 14.82 -4.70 -6.02
N TRP A 58 14.13 -3.76 -5.38
CA TRP A 58 14.77 -2.59 -4.77
C TRP A 58 15.66 -2.96 -3.58
N GLU A 59 15.26 -3.94 -2.77
CA GLU A 59 16.07 -4.48 -1.67
C GLU A 59 17.40 -5.07 -2.19
N LYS A 60 17.37 -5.76 -3.33
CA LYS A 60 18.58 -6.28 -4.01
C LYS A 60 19.47 -5.16 -4.55
N LYS A 61 18.88 -4.06 -5.05
CA LYS A 61 19.62 -2.92 -5.64
C LYS A 61 19.12 -1.56 -5.10
N PRO A 62 19.39 -1.19 -3.83
CA PRO A 62 18.81 0.02 -3.21
C PRO A 62 19.17 1.34 -3.90
N ARG A 63 20.28 1.36 -4.65
CA ARG A 63 20.74 2.55 -5.40
C ARG A 63 19.80 2.94 -6.54
N VAL A 64 19.02 1.99 -7.07
CA VAL A 64 18.15 2.21 -8.25
C VAL A 64 16.79 2.80 -7.88
N VAL A 65 16.40 2.78 -6.61
CA VAL A 65 15.06 3.17 -6.12
C VAL A 65 14.64 4.53 -6.68
N ARG A 66 15.48 5.55 -6.53
CA ARG A 66 15.21 6.92 -6.98
C ARG A 66 14.95 7.02 -8.49
N TYR A 67 15.56 6.14 -9.27
CA TYR A 67 15.47 6.13 -10.73
C TYR A 67 14.46 5.11 -11.26
N SER A 68 13.81 4.36 -10.37
CA SER A 68 12.85 3.35 -10.77
C SER A 68 11.61 4.02 -11.37
N ARG A 69 11.11 3.47 -12.48
CA ARG A 69 9.83 3.87 -13.07
C ARG A 69 8.68 3.79 -12.06
N PHE A 70 8.76 2.89 -11.09
CA PHE A 70 7.72 2.70 -10.08
C PHE A 70 7.74 3.74 -8.97
N PHE A 71 8.87 4.43 -8.76
CA PHE A 71 9.04 5.38 -7.66
C PHE A 71 8.00 6.49 -7.67
N LYS A 72 7.68 7.04 -8.86
CA LYS A 72 6.68 8.10 -9.02
C LYS A 72 5.24 7.69 -8.67
N TYR A 73 4.96 6.39 -8.59
CA TYR A 73 3.64 5.86 -8.27
C TYR A 73 3.48 5.54 -6.77
N LEU A 74 4.55 5.68 -5.97
CA LEU A 74 4.43 5.58 -4.52
C LEU A 74 3.67 6.79 -3.97
N PRO A 75 2.98 6.66 -2.83
CA PRO A 75 2.49 7.82 -2.10
C PRO A 75 3.63 8.76 -1.70
N GLN A 76 3.39 10.07 -1.77
CA GLN A 76 4.42 11.10 -1.59
C GLN A 76 5.24 10.91 -0.29
N ARG A 77 4.57 10.76 0.86
CA ARG A 77 5.26 10.56 2.13
C ARG A 77 6.15 9.30 2.20
N VAL A 78 5.79 8.26 1.46
CA VAL A 78 6.63 7.04 1.37
C VAL A 78 7.86 7.30 0.50
N GLN A 79 7.72 8.12 -0.56
CA GLN A 79 8.87 8.59 -1.33
C GLN A 79 9.81 9.42 -0.45
N ASP A 80 9.26 10.37 0.31
CA ASP A 80 10.03 11.25 1.20
C ASP A 80 10.81 10.44 2.24
N TYR A 81 10.17 9.44 2.86
CA TYR A 81 10.82 8.52 3.79
C TYR A 81 12.01 7.78 3.17
N LEU A 82 11.85 7.24 1.95
CA LEU A 82 12.94 6.55 1.24
C LEU A 82 14.09 7.49 0.83
N LEU A 83 13.79 8.76 0.58
CA LEU A 83 14.78 9.79 0.25
C LEU A 83 15.51 10.29 1.49
N PHE A 84 14.81 10.41 2.61
CA PHE A 84 15.37 10.82 3.90
C PHE A 84 16.44 9.81 4.38
N HIS A 85 16.12 8.51 4.34
CA HIS A 85 17.02 7.44 4.76
C HIS A 85 18.01 7.00 3.68
N LYS A 86 18.67 7.96 3.03
CA LYS A 86 19.54 7.71 1.87
C LYS A 86 20.68 6.73 2.16
N ASP A 87 21.27 6.80 3.36
CA ASP A 87 22.44 6.01 3.74
C ASP A 87 22.04 4.61 4.23
N GLU A 88 20.92 4.51 4.93
CA GLU A 88 20.36 3.25 5.46
C GLU A 88 19.25 2.66 4.58
N ARG A 89 19.24 3.03 3.29
CA ARG A 89 18.18 2.68 2.32
C ARG A 89 17.89 1.17 2.29
N LYS A 90 18.90 0.32 2.40
CA LYS A 90 18.71 -1.14 2.39
C LYS A 90 17.87 -1.60 3.58
N ALA A 91 18.25 -1.20 4.80
CA ALA A 91 17.52 -1.54 6.02
C ALA A 91 16.09 -0.99 5.98
N CYS A 92 15.92 0.25 5.49
CA CYS A 92 14.61 0.85 5.29
C CYS A 92 13.73 0.09 4.30
N LEU A 93 14.29 -0.38 3.18
CA LEU A 93 13.54 -1.17 2.19
C LEU A 93 13.14 -2.53 2.73
N THR A 94 14.03 -3.22 3.44
CA THR A 94 13.72 -4.50 4.10
C THR A 94 12.58 -4.31 5.12
N GLY A 95 12.64 -3.26 5.93
CA GLY A 95 11.58 -2.95 6.88
C GLY A 95 10.27 -2.51 6.23
N LEU A 96 10.32 -1.67 5.20
CA LEU A 96 9.12 -1.26 4.45
C LEU A 96 8.47 -2.42 3.70
N LYS A 97 9.26 -3.35 3.16
CA LYS A 97 8.75 -4.58 2.54
C LYS A 97 7.92 -5.39 3.55
N TYR A 98 8.44 -5.57 4.76
CA TYR A 98 7.69 -6.20 5.85
C TYR A 98 6.39 -5.43 6.18
N LEU A 99 6.47 -4.09 6.27
CA LEU A 99 5.30 -3.26 6.55
C LEU A 99 4.24 -3.31 5.45
N ILE A 100 4.63 -3.37 4.18
CA ILE A 100 3.71 -3.42 3.03
C ILE A 100 2.97 -4.75 2.97
N GLN A 101 3.59 -5.85 3.41
CA GLN A 101 2.92 -7.15 3.53
C GLN A 101 1.81 -7.13 4.59
N LYS A 102 1.94 -6.27 5.61
CA LYS A 102 0.99 -6.16 6.74
C LYS A 102 -0.02 -5.03 6.57
N TYR A 103 0.36 -3.95 5.91
CA TYR A 103 -0.40 -2.71 5.80
C TYR A 103 -0.41 -2.18 4.37
N SER A 104 -1.51 -1.54 3.97
CA SER A 104 -1.57 -0.88 2.66
C SER A 104 -0.64 0.33 2.59
N LEU A 105 -0.10 0.61 1.40
CA LEU A 105 0.73 1.80 1.15
C LEU A 105 0.03 3.11 1.51
N GLN A 106 -1.30 3.18 1.35
CA GLN A 106 -2.10 4.33 1.75
C GLN A 106 -2.09 4.53 3.27
N ARG A 107 -2.11 3.44 4.04
CA ARG A 107 -2.03 3.52 5.49
C ARG A 107 -0.65 3.99 5.95
N LEU A 108 0.41 3.52 5.30
CA LEU A 108 1.78 4.00 5.54
C LEU A 108 1.94 5.47 5.16
N HIS A 109 1.30 5.92 4.09
CA HIS A 109 1.28 7.32 3.69
C HIS A 109 0.71 8.24 4.78
N LEU A 110 -0.49 7.92 5.28
CA LEU A 110 -1.15 8.66 6.35
C LEU A 110 -0.33 8.65 7.64
N LEU A 111 0.34 7.54 7.94
CA LEU A 111 1.23 7.46 9.08
C LEU A 111 2.38 8.46 8.91
N LEU A 112 3.07 8.43 7.78
CA LEU A 112 4.23 9.28 7.50
C LEU A 112 3.90 10.75 7.22
N GLU A 113 2.64 11.18 7.35
CA GLU A 113 2.28 12.60 7.37
C GLU A 113 2.91 13.32 8.58
N ASN A 114 3.08 12.62 9.69
CA ASN A 114 3.81 13.14 10.85
C ASN A 114 5.33 13.18 10.56
N GLU A 115 5.91 14.37 10.55
CA GLU A 115 7.33 14.59 10.26
C GLU A 115 8.27 13.93 11.27
N GLU A 116 7.84 13.77 12.52
CA GLU A 116 8.63 13.09 13.55
C GLU A 116 8.86 11.63 13.19
N TRP A 117 7.88 11.00 12.54
CA TRP A 117 7.94 9.58 12.18
C TRP A 117 8.75 9.34 10.91
N LEU A 118 9.02 10.37 10.09
CA LEU A 118 9.95 10.24 8.97
C LEU A 118 11.36 9.83 9.44
N LYS A 119 11.74 10.25 10.65
CA LYS A 119 13.06 9.96 11.24
C LYS A 119 13.15 8.57 11.88
N LYS A 120 12.00 7.92 12.08
CA LYS A 120 11.91 6.64 12.78
C LYS A 120 12.31 5.48 11.88
N ALA A 121 12.84 4.42 12.50
CA ALA A 121 13.15 3.19 11.80
C ALA A 121 11.87 2.37 11.53
N PRO A 122 11.85 1.48 10.51
CA PRO A 122 10.63 0.77 10.13
C PRO A 122 9.99 -0.08 11.24
N HIS A 123 10.80 -0.64 12.15
CA HIS A 123 10.28 -1.43 13.28
C HIS A 123 9.59 -0.54 14.33
N GLU A 124 10.08 0.69 14.54
CA GLU A 124 9.40 1.67 15.40
C GLU A 124 8.04 2.06 14.80
N LEU A 125 7.96 2.20 13.47
CA LEU A 125 6.70 2.47 12.78
C LEU A 125 5.68 1.34 13.02
N ASP A 126 6.11 0.07 12.98
CA ASP A 126 5.22 -1.07 13.26
C ASP A 126 4.68 -1.02 14.70
N ILE A 127 5.52 -0.72 15.69
CA ILE A 127 5.10 -0.57 17.09
C ILE A 127 4.06 0.57 17.22
N ILE A 128 4.30 1.71 16.58
CA ILE A 128 3.36 2.84 16.57
C ILE A 128 2.02 2.43 15.93
N MET A 129 2.04 1.64 14.86
CA MET A 129 0.82 1.15 14.21
C MET A 129 0.04 0.19 15.10
N GLN A 130 0.73 -0.72 15.78
CA GLN A 130 0.11 -1.69 16.68
C GLN A 130 -0.48 -1.00 17.91
N THR A 131 0.28 -0.09 18.54
CA THR A 131 -0.21 0.67 19.69
C THR A 131 -1.47 1.46 19.33
N LYS A 132 -1.47 2.23 18.24
CA LYS A 132 -2.68 2.94 17.77
C LYS A 132 -3.90 2.04 17.55
N GLN A 133 -3.72 0.77 17.19
CA GLN A 133 -4.84 -0.18 17.07
C GLN A 133 -5.37 -0.65 18.42
N VAL A 134 -4.51 -0.72 19.44
CA VAL A 134 -4.83 -1.26 20.77
C VAL A 134 -5.29 -0.17 21.74
N THR A 135 -4.78 1.06 21.62
CA THR A 135 -4.91 2.09 22.67
C THR A 135 -6.35 2.58 22.90
N TYR A 136 -7.25 2.50 21.92
CA TYR A 136 -8.67 2.83 22.15
C TYR A 136 -9.58 1.87 21.40
N PRO A 137 -10.47 1.12 22.09
CA PRO A 137 -11.54 0.42 21.41
C PRO A 137 -12.40 1.43 20.64
N GLN A 138 -12.99 1.00 19.53
CA GLN A 138 -13.95 1.83 18.80
C GLN A 138 -15.01 2.32 19.80
N LYS A 139 -15.17 3.65 19.92
CA LYS A 139 -16.18 4.23 20.80
C LYS A 139 -17.53 3.60 20.43
N TRP A 140 -18.12 2.92 21.40
CA TRP A 140 -19.48 2.40 21.32
C TRP A 140 -20.46 3.52 20.93
N LYS A 141 -21.45 3.19 20.09
CA LYS A 141 -22.47 4.15 19.68
C LYS A 141 -23.49 4.31 20.82
N GLU A 142 -23.36 5.40 21.57
CA GLU A 142 -24.28 5.73 22.65
C GLU A 142 -25.56 6.36 22.07
N ASN A 143 -26.68 5.63 22.08
CA ASN A 143 -27.96 6.16 21.59
C ASN A 143 -28.72 6.99 22.64
N HIS A 144 -28.34 6.88 23.91
CA HIS A 144 -29.05 7.47 25.05
C HIS A 144 -28.39 8.73 25.58
N THR A 145 -27.11 8.94 25.28
CA THR A 145 -26.36 10.13 25.70
C THR A 145 -26.75 11.29 24.78
N PRO A 146 -27.20 12.44 25.33
CA PRO A 146 -27.49 13.62 24.53
C PRO A 146 -26.29 14.02 23.65
N PRO A 147 -26.50 14.45 22.40
CA PRO A 147 -25.40 14.76 21.47
C PRO A 147 -24.39 15.78 21.99
N VAL A 148 -24.84 16.67 22.89
CA VAL A 148 -24.02 17.72 23.54
C VAL A 148 -22.95 17.13 24.47
N LEU A 149 -23.16 15.92 25.01
CA LEU A 149 -22.24 15.25 25.93
C LEU A 149 -21.34 14.22 25.24
N ILE A 150 -21.64 13.86 23.99
CA ILE A 150 -20.81 12.96 23.20
C ILE A 150 -19.51 13.69 22.84
N ASP A 151 -18.37 13.11 23.20
CA ASP A 151 -17.04 13.71 22.99
C ASP A 151 -16.82 15.06 23.69
N TYR A 152 -17.59 15.35 24.75
CA TYR A 152 -17.34 16.51 25.61
C TYR A 152 -15.98 16.34 26.32
N GLU A 153 -15.00 17.12 25.91
CA GLU A 153 -13.74 17.25 26.64
C GLU A 153 -13.97 18.16 27.83
N THR A 154 -13.78 17.62 29.04
CA THR A 154 -13.89 18.40 30.27
C THR A 154 -12.87 19.54 30.25
N ASP A 155 -13.35 20.78 30.27
CA ASP A 155 -12.48 21.95 30.48
C ASP A 155 -11.90 21.91 31.90
N PHE A 156 -10.66 21.45 32.01
CA PHE A 156 -9.94 21.36 33.27
C PHE A 156 -9.76 22.74 33.93
N GLN A 157 -9.68 23.83 33.15
CA GLN A 157 -9.56 25.17 33.72
C GLN A 157 -10.85 25.60 34.41
N GLN A 158 -12.00 25.28 33.80
CA GLN A 158 -13.30 25.52 34.42
C GLN A 158 -13.46 24.70 35.71
N TYR A 159 -13.03 23.44 35.69
CA TYR A 159 -13.06 22.56 36.86
C TYR A 159 -12.19 23.07 38.01
N ASP A 160 -10.94 23.45 37.71
CA ASP A 160 -10.00 24.00 38.69
C ASP A 160 -10.51 25.31 39.31
N ARG A 161 -11.15 26.17 38.51
CA ARG A 161 -11.81 27.41 39.00
C ARG A 161 -12.95 27.11 39.98
N MET A 162 -13.71 26.04 39.76
CA MET A 162 -14.81 25.64 40.64
C MET A 162 -14.31 25.01 41.94
N LEU A 163 -13.21 24.24 41.91
CA LEU A 163 -12.61 23.64 43.10
C LEU A 163 -11.88 24.66 43.99
N CYS A 164 -11.20 25.63 43.38
CA CYS A 164 -10.41 26.64 44.09
C CYS A 164 -10.77 28.07 43.65
N PRO A 165 -11.96 28.58 44.01
CA PRO A 165 -12.41 29.92 43.59
C PRO A 165 -11.54 31.07 44.13
N THR A 166 -10.72 30.80 45.15
CA THR A 166 -9.87 31.78 45.82
C THR A 166 -8.52 32.02 45.14
N LEU A 167 -8.08 31.14 44.22
CA LEU A 167 -6.79 31.31 43.53
C LEU A 167 -6.78 32.53 42.58
N GLU A 168 -7.92 32.88 41.99
CA GLU A 168 -8.03 34.05 41.10
C GLU A 168 -8.12 35.39 41.87
N ARG A 169 -8.27 35.40 43.20
CA ARG A 169 -8.25 36.64 44.01
C ARG A 169 -6.83 37.10 44.40
N GLY A 170 -5.80 36.32 44.11
CA GLY A 170 -4.41 36.64 44.46
C GLY A 170 -3.68 37.51 43.44
N SER A 171 -4.28 37.79 42.27
CA SER A 171 -3.65 38.58 41.20
C SER A 171 -4.21 39.99 41.08
N PHE A 172 -4.48 40.66 42.20
CA PHE A 172 -4.67 42.11 42.20
C PHE A 172 -4.01 42.78 43.41
N SER A 173 -2.99 43.58 43.07
CA SER A 173 -2.51 44.80 43.73
C SER A 173 -1.29 44.69 44.66
N LEU A 174 -0.20 45.29 44.14
CA LEU A 174 1.02 45.84 44.76
C LEU A 174 2.12 44.88 45.22
#